data_AF-A0A963TIQ5-F1
#
_entry.id   AF-A0A963TIQ5-F1
#
_cell.length_a   1.000
_cell.length_b   1.000
_cell.length_c   1.000
_cell.angle_alpha   90.00
_cell.angle_beta   90.00
_cell.angle_gamma   90.00
#
_symmetry.space_group_name_H-M   'P 1'
#
loop_
_entity.id
_entity.type
_entity.pdbx_description
1 polymer ?
#
loop_
_entity_poly.entity_id
_entity_poly.type
_entity_poly.pdbx_seq_one_letter_code
_entity_poly.pdbx_strand_id
1 'polypeptide(L)'
;MVHVVEELAQFVAGHPRDSLPDVTRQRVSLHVADLIAATAAGLTSPLACAARSAAEALHGPGPARVWLTGRSLSVAGAAVANAAAASALDIDDGHRGAAGHPGAGIIPAVFAVAEADGSGDAQIVDAIALGYDIACRVARELTTLIERRGRPGMIVSDNGTELTSNAILKWCVEHKIEWHYIAPGKPMQNGF
;
A
#
# COMPACT_ATOMS: atom_id res chain seq x y z
N MET A 1 -25.19 -11.06 -10.82
CA MET A 1 -24.55 -9.73 -10.88
C MET A 1 -23.15 -9.95 -10.35
N VAL A 2 -22.11 -9.77 -11.17
CA VAL A 2 -20.73 -9.91 -10.70
C VAL A 2 -20.35 -8.62 -10.00
N HIS A 3 -19.76 -8.71 -8.81
CA HIS A 3 -19.30 -7.54 -8.06
C HIS A 3 -17.95 -7.07 -8.62
N VAL A 4 -17.67 -5.76 -8.60
CA VAL A 4 -16.38 -5.20 -9.09
C VAL A 4 -15.17 -5.87 -8.43
N VAL A 5 -15.29 -6.22 -7.14
CA VAL A 5 -14.25 -6.94 -6.40
C VAL A 5 -14.00 -8.33 -7.01
N GLU A 6 -15.04 -9.03 -7.47
CA GLU A 6 -14.92 -10.32 -8.13
C GLU A 6 -14.26 -10.19 -9.51
N GLU A 7 -14.57 -9.15 -10.27
CA GLU A 7 -13.91 -8.88 -11.56
C GLU A 7 -12.41 -8.59 -11.39
N LEU A 8 -12.05 -7.76 -10.40
CA LEU A 8 -10.64 -7.49 -10.08
C LEU A 8 -9.92 -8.74 -9.59
N ALA A 9 -10.56 -9.54 -8.73
CA ALA A 9 -10.00 -10.80 -8.26
C ALA A 9 -9.77 -11.78 -9.41
N GLN A 10 -10.73 -11.90 -10.34
CA GLN A 10 -10.58 -12.73 -11.54
C GLN A 10 -9.50 -12.22 -12.48
N PHE A 11 -9.38 -10.91 -12.66
CA PHE A 11 -8.31 -10.30 -13.45
C PHE A 11 -6.93 -10.64 -12.89
N VAL A 12 -6.74 -10.52 -11.57
CA VAL A 12 -5.47 -10.85 -10.90
C VAL A 12 -5.19 -12.35 -10.96
N ALA A 13 -6.17 -13.18 -10.58
CA ALA A 13 -6.02 -14.63 -10.53
C ALA A 13 -5.82 -15.25 -11.93
N GLY A 14 -6.36 -14.61 -12.97
CA GLY A 14 -6.23 -15.01 -14.36
C GLY A 14 -4.98 -14.48 -15.07
N HIS A 15 -4.14 -13.68 -14.42
CA HIS A 15 -2.93 -13.14 -15.04
C HIS A 15 -1.98 -14.28 -15.44
N PRO A 16 -1.61 -14.41 -16.72
CA PRO A 16 -0.68 -15.45 -17.13
C PRO A 16 0.69 -15.20 -16.53
N ARG A 17 1.24 -16.23 -15.88
CA ARG A 17 2.59 -16.16 -15.31
C ARG A 17 3.59 -15.79 -16.40
N ASP A 18 4.55 -14.99 -15.99
CA ASP A 18 5.66 -14.57 -16.83
C ASP A 18 5.30 -13.78 -18.10
N SER A 19 4.07 -13.24 -18.17
CA SER A 19 3.59 -12.52 -19.34
C SER A 19 3.89 -11.03 -19.35
N LEU A 20 4.46 -10.49 -18.26
CA LEU A 20 4.81 -9.08 -18.19
C LEU A 20 5.89 -8.72 -19.23
N PRO A 21 5.70 -7.62 -19.98
CA PRO A 21 6.73 -7.07 -20.85
C PRO A 21 8.02 -6.78 -20.08
N ASP A 22 9.18 -6.97 -20.72
CA ASP A 22 10.49 -6.74 -20.11
C ASP A 22 10.64 -5.32 -19.54
N VAL A 23 10.10 -4.32 -20.25
CA VAL A 23 10.10 -2.93 -19.78
C VAL A 23 9.34 -2.76 -18.45
N THR A 24 8.25 -3.52 -18.25
CA THR A 24 7.48 -3.51 -17.02
C THR A 24 8.25 -4.19 -15.90
N ARG A 25 8.87 -5.35 -16.17
CA ARG A 25 9.72 -6.04 -15.20
C ARG A 25 10.88 -5.17 -14.74
N GLN A 26 11.58 -4.53 -15.69
CA GLN A 26 12.66 -3.60 -15.39
C GLN A 26 12.18 -2.41 -14.55
N ARG A 27 10.98 -1.89 -14.84
CA ARG A 27 10.38 -0.82 -14.05
C ARG A 27 10.08 -1.25 -12.62
N VAL A 28 9.53 -2.45 -12.43
CA VAL A 28 9.31 -3.03 -11.09
C VAL A 28 10.64 -3.15 -10.34
N SER A 29 11.70 -3.66 -10.97
CA SER A 29 13.02 -3.75 -10.33
C SER A 29 13.55 -2.39 -9.87
N LEU A 30 13.34 -1.34 -10.67
CA LEU A 30 13.71 0.03 -10.29
C LEU A 30 12.88 0.55 -9.11
N HIS A 31 11.58 0.30 -9.08
CA HIS A 31 10.73 0.69 -7.94
C HIS A 31 11.10 -0.04 -6.65
N VAL A 32 11.45 -1.33 -6.73
CA VAL A 32 11.96 -2.07 -5.57
C VAL A 32 13.27 -1.47 -5.08
N ALA A 33 14.22 -1.17 -5.98
CA ALA A 33 15.50 -0.57 -5.61
C ALA A 33 15.33 0.82 -4.97
N ASP A 34 14.46 1.65 -5.55
CA ASP A 34 14.09 2.97 -5.04
C ASP A 34 13.51 2.88 -3.63
N LEU A 35 12.53 1.98 -3.42
CA LEU A 35 11.88 1.83 -2.13
C LEU A 35 12.84 1.32 -1.03
N ILE A 36 13.74 0.39 -1.37
CA ILE A 36 14.78 -0.06 -0.44
C ILE A 36 15.76 1.09 -0.11
N ALA A 37 16.09 1.96 -1.06
CA ALA A 37 16.91 3.13 -0.81
C ALA A 37 16.20 4.15 0.09
N ALA A 38 14.90 4.41 -0.14
CA ALA A 38 14.07 5.24 0.71
C ALA A 38 13.99 4.69 2.14
N THR A 39 13.78 3.37 2.28
CA THR A 39 13.81 2.67 3.56
C THR A 39 15.14 2.83 4.27
N ALA A 40 16.27 2.68 3.56
CA ALA A 40 17.60 2.84 4.15
C ALA A 40 17.83 4.26 4.68
N ALA A 41 17.41 5.28 3.93
CA ALA A 41 17.51 6.66 4.35
C ALA A 41 16.63 6.97 5.57
N GLY A 42 15.41 6.40 5.62
CA GLY A 42 14.44 6.59 6.69
C GLY A 42 14.61 5.68 7.91
N LEU A 43 15.52 4.70 7.86
CA LEU A 43 15.59 3.56 8.78
C LEU A 43 15.62 3.93 10.27
N THR A 44 16.37 4.99 10.60
CA THR A 44 16.60 5.49 11.95
C THR A 44 15.75 6.70 12.31
N SER A 45 14.84 7.12 11.42
CA SER A 45 13.90 8.20 11.72
C SER A 45 13.05 7.86 12.95
N PRO A 46 12.57 8.87 13.71
CA PRO A 46 11.68 8.64 14.85
C PRO A 46 10.42 7.84 14.47
N LEU A 47 9.84 8.14 13.29
CA LEU A 47 8.67 7.43 12.77
C LEU A 47 8.98 5.95 12.51
N ALA A 48 10.04 5.65 11.76
CA ALA A 48 10.41 4.27 11.43
C ALA A 48 10.75 3.46 12.69
N CYS A 49 11.45 4.08 13.66
CA CYS A 49 11.74 3.44 14.94
C CYS A 49 10.46 3.14 15.74
N ALA A 50 9.57 4.11 15.87
CA ALA A 50 8.31 3.93 16.60
C ALA A 50 7.41 2.88 15.94
N ALA A 51 7.25 2.93 14.62
CA ALA A 51 6.44 1.96 13.88
C ALA A 51 7.00 0.54 14.01
N ARG A 52 8.33 0.37 13.91
CA ARG A 52 8.98 -0.93 14.11
C ARG A 52 8.79 -1.47 15.52
N SER A 53 8.97 -0.64 16.55
CA SER A 53 8.74 -1.05 17.94
C SER A 53 7.27 -1.41 18.21
N ALA A 54 6.32 -0.65 17.63
CA ALA A 54 4.91 -0.99 17.71
C ALA A 54 4.59 -2.31 17.00
N ALA A 55 5.15 -2.52 15.80
CA ALA A 55 4.96 -3.76 15.07
C ALA A 55 5.50 -4.98 15.82
N GLU A 56 6.68 -4.86 16.44
CA GLU A 56 7.25 -5.89 17.32
C GLU A 56 6.33 -6.25 18.48
N ALA A 57 5.77 -5.24 19.15
CA ALA A 57 4.91 -5.45 20.31
C ALA A 57 3.54 -6.07 19.94
N LEU A 58 2.98 -5.71 18.78
CA LEU A 58 1.61 -6.08 18.40
C LEU A 58 1.52 -7.35 17.56
N HIS A 59 2.52 -7.62 16.72
CA HIS A 59 2.42 -8.65 15.68
C HIS A 59 3.30 -9.87 15.90
N GLY A 60 4.24 -9.81 16.85
CA GLY A 60 5.09 -10.94 17.23
C GLY A 60 6.08 -11.41 16.15
N PRO A 61 6.94 -12.38 16.49
CA PRO A 61 7.93 -12.93 15.57
C PRO A 61 7.26 -13.74 14.44
N GLY A 62 7.98 -13.89 13.32
CA GLY A 62 7.48 -14.66 12.17
C GLY A 62 8.50 -14.75 11.03
N PRO A 63 8.07 -15.23 9.86
CA PRO A 63 8.98 -15.55 8.75
C PRO A 63 9.46 -14.32 7.97
N ALA A 64 8.71 -13.21 8.02
CA ALA A 64 8.94 -12.05 7.17
C ALA A 64 9.96 -11.08 7.79
N ARG A 65 10.89 -10.58 6.99
CA ARG A 65 12.00 -9.75 7.43
C ARG A 65 11.57 -8.30 7.61
N VAL A 66 12.04 -7.69 8.69
CA VAL A 66 12.06 -6.24 8.84
C VAL A 66 13.34 -5.73 8.19
N TRP A 67 13.20 -5.06 7.04
CA TRP A 67 14.29 -4.68 6.15
C TRP A 67 15.39 -3.92 6.90
N LEU A 68 16.65 -4.30 6.61
CA LEU A 68 17.86 -3.65 7.14
C LEU A 68 18.02 -3.67 8.67
N THR A 69 17.31 -4.56 9.39
CA THR A 69 17.40 -4.64 10.86
C THR A 69 17.88 -5.98 11.41
N GLY A 70 17.95 -7.02 10.57
CA GLY A 70 18.25 -8.39 11.01
C GLY A 70 17.14 -9.05 11.85
N ARG A 71 15.96 -8.43 11.92
CA ARG A 71 14.79 -8.93 12.65
C ARG A 71 13.77 -9.53 11.68
N SER A 72 12.92 -10.40 12.20
CA SER A 72 11.76 -10.91 11.48
C SER A 72 10.51 -10.90 12.37
N LEU A 73 9.38 -10.62 11.75
CA LEU A 73 8.05 -10.52 12.38
C LEU A 73 7.04 -11.37 11.59
N SER A 74 5.82 -11.46 12.11
CA SER A 74 4.71 -11.96 11.29
C SER A 74 4.55 -11.13 10.02
N VAL A 75 3.90 -11.72 9.00
CA VAL A 75 3.71 -11.10 7.68
C VAL A 75 3.18 -9.67 7.79
N ALA A 76 2.11 -9.47 8.57
CA ALA A 76 1.53 -8.15 8.77
C ALA A 76 2.49 -7.18 9.50
N GLY A 77 3.19 -7.66 10.54
CA GLY A 77 4.12 -6.85 11.30
C GLY A 77 5.31 -6.37 10.45
N ALA A 78 5.89 -7.26 9.65
CA ALA A 78 6.98 -6.92 8.74
C ALA A 78 6.52 -5.95 7.65
N ALA A 79 5.36 -6.20 7.02
CA ALA A 79 4.81 -5.32 5.99
C ALA A 79 4.59 -3.89 6.51
N VAL A 80 3.96 -3.73 7.68
CA VAL A 80 3.72 -2.42 8.29
C VAL A 80 5.03 -1.73 8.68
N ALA A 81 5.97 -2.45 9.30
CA ALA A 81 7.25 -1.88 9.70
C ALA A 81 8.07 -1.38 8.50
N ASN A 82 8.11 -2.18 7.43
CA ASN A 82 8.83 -1.86 6.20
C ASN A 82 8.16 -0.70 5.44
N ALA A 83 6.83 -0.70 5.31
CA ALA A 83 6.09 0.40 4.70
C ALA A 83 6.30 1.72 5.44
N ALA A 84 6.20 1.71 6.77
CA ALA A 84 6.42 2.91 7.58
C ALA A 84 7.85 3.45 7.45
N ALA A 85 8.85 2.58 7.35
CA ALA A 85 10.23 2.98 7.15
C ALA A 85 10.48 3.55 5.74
N ALA A 86 9.86 2.96 4.72
CA ALA A 86 9.97 3.39 3.33
C ALA A 86 9.40 4.80 3.11
N SER A 87 8.22 5.09 3.66
CA SER A 87 7.58 6.42 3.54
C SER A 87 8.03 7.42 4.62
N ALA A 88 9.03 7.08 5.45
CA ALA A 88 9.35 7.90 6.62
C ALA A 88 9.85 9.31 6.29
N LEU A 89 10.44 9.48 5.11
CA LEU A 89 11.04 10.74 4.66
C LEU A 89 10.30 11.37 3.46
N ASP A 90 9.23 10.75 2.98
CA ASP A 90 8.48 11.21 1.80
C ASP A 90 9.36 11.33 0.54
N ILE A 91 10.28 10.36 0.37
CA ILE A 91 11.23 10.28 -0.76
C ILE A 91 11.03 9.01 -1.61
N ASP A 92 10.07 8.18 -1.22
CA ASP A 92 9.61 7.02 -1.97
C ASP A 92 8.88 7.43 -3.26
N ASP A 93 8.66 6.46 -4.15
CA ASP A 93 8.07 6.72 -5.44
C ASP A 93 6.62 7.23 -5.37
N GLY A 94 6.33 8.24 -6.20
CA GLY A 94 4.97 8.70 -6.45
C GLY A 94 4.46 8.22 -7.82
N HIS A 95 3.21 7.75 -7.87
CA HIS A 95 2.56 7.37 -9.12
C HIS A 95 1.39 8.31 -9.46
N ARG A 96 1.55 9.10 -10.54
CA ARG A 96 0.57 10.11 -10.96
C ARG A 96 -0.82 9.53 -11.22
N GLY A 97 -0.88 8.35 -11.86
CA GLY A 97 -2.15 7.68 -12.16
C GLY A 97 -2.87 7.13 -10.92
N ALA A 98 -2.13 6.87 -9.83
CA ALA A 98 -2.70 6.44 -8.56
C ALA A 98 -2.96 7.63 -7.60
N ALA A 99 -2.52 8.84 -7.97
CA ALA A 99 -2.55 10.03 -7.13
C ALA A 99 -1.97 9.79 -5.71
N GLY A 100 -0.89 9.00 -5.62
CA GLY A 100 -0.32 8.60 -4.33
C GLY A 100 0.98 7.80 -4.49
N HIS A 101 1.40 7.15 -3.40
CA HIS A 101 2.67 6.41 -3.29
C HIS A 101 2.38 4.90 -3.15
N PRO A 102 1.88 4.24 -4.21
CA PRO A 102 1.40 2.86 -4.09
C PRO A 102 2.53 1.87 -3.80
N GLY A 103 3.76 2.16 -4.23
CA GLY A 103 4.93 1.30 -4.00
C GLY A 103 5.20 1.01 -2.54
N ALA A 104 5.10 2.03 -1.69
CA ALA A 104 5.35 1.92 -0.26
C ALA A 104 4.37 1.01 0.49
N GLY A 105 3.17 0.79 -0.04
CA GLY A 105 2.23 -0.20 0.49
C GLY A 105 2.39 -1.57 -0.16
N ILE A 106 2.48 -1.59 -1.50
CA ILE A 106 2.44 -2.82 -2.31
C ILE A 106 3.71 -3.65 -2.10
N ILE A 107 4.88 -3.05 -2.27
CA ILE A 107 6.14 -3.79 -2.32
C ILE A 107 6.43 -4.46 -0.97
N PRO A 108 6.32 -3.79 0.20
CA PRO A 108 6.50 -4.44 1.49
C PRO A 108 5.54 -5.59 1.74
N ALA A 109 4.28 -5.44 1.34
CA ALA A 109 3.26 -6.48 1.49
C ALA A 109 3.59 -7.72 0.62
N VAL A 110 3.96 -7.51 -0.65
CA VAL A 110 4.33 -8.61 -1.56
C VAL A 110 5.56 -9.36 -1.01
N PHE A 111 6.61 -8.65 -0.59
CA PHE A 111 7.80 -9.29 -0.05
C PHE A 111 7.51 -10.06 1.24
N ALA A 112 6.71 -9.49 2.16
CA ALA A 112 6.38 -10.16 3.42
C ALA A 112 5.58 -11.45 3.20
N VAL A 113 4.66 -11.47 2.22
CA VAL A 113 3.91 -12.68 1.84
C VAL A 113 4.83 -13.68 1.15
N ALA A 114 5.64 -13.22 0.20
CA ALA A 114 6.56 -14.08 -0.56
C ALA A 114 7.60 -14.78 0.34
N GLU A 115 8.09 -14.10 1.37
CA GLU A 115 8.99 -14.70 2.37
C GLU A 115 8.29 -15.75 3.23
N ALA A 116 6.98 -15.64 3.44
CA ALA A 116 6.20 -16.59 4.22
C ALA A 116 5.80 -17.85 3.44
N ASP A 117 5.50 -17.71 2.13
CA ASP A 117 5.03 -18.81 1.29
C ASP A 117 6.10 -19.38 0.33
N GLY A 118 7.25 -18.74 0.22
CA GLY A 118 8.36 -19.16 -0.63
C GLY A 118 8.16 -18.83 -2.12
N SER A 119 7.36 -17.81 -2.44
CA SER A 119 7.15 -17.36 -3.81
C SER A 119 8.45 -16.95 -4.51
N GLY A 120 8.57 -17.32 -5.80
CA GLY A 120 9.74 -16.98 -6.61
C GLY A 120 9.69 -15.58 -7.22
N ASP A 121 10.84 -15.10 -7.71
CA ASP A 121 11.04 -13.75 -8.25
C ASP A 121 10.01 -13.35 -9.32
N ALA A 122 9.66 -14.27 -10.23
CA ALA A 122 8.65 -14.02 -11.25
C ALA A 122 7.28 -13.65 -10.66
N GLN A 123 6.85 -14.39 -9.63
CA GLN A 123 5.57 -14.13 -8.95
C GLN A 123 5.60 -12.81 -8.17
N ILE A 124 6.73 -12.48 -7.55
CA ILE A 124 6.94 -11.21 -6.85
C ILE A 124 6.80 -10.04 -7.84
N VAL A 125 7.48 -10.13 -8.99
CA VAL A 125 7.44 -9.08 -10.02
C VAL A 125 6.03 -8.92 -10.60
N ASP A 126 5.35 -10.04 -10.89
CA ASP A 126 3.97 -10.05 -11.37
C ASP A 126 3.02 -9.41 -10.33
N ALA A 127 3.13 -9.80 -9.06
CA ALA A 127 2.29 -9.29 -7.98
C ALA A 127 2.47 -7.78 -7.75
N ILE A 128 3.71 -7.28 -7.80
CA ILE A 128 3.98 -5.85 -7.69
C ILE A 128 3.33 -5.11 -8.87
N ALA A 129 3.58 -5.53 -10.10
CA ALA A 129 3.01 -4.87 -11.28
C ALA A 129 1.48 -4.82 -11.26
N LEU A 130 0.84 -5.94 -10.91
CA LEU A 130 -0.62 -6.03 -10.78
C LEU A 130 -1.14 -5.13 -9.66
N GLY A 131 -0.44 -5.03 -8.53
CA GLY A 131 -0.77 -4.11 -7.46
C GLY A 131 -0.80 -2.65 -7.94
N TYR A 132 0.21 -2.21 -8.68
CA TYR A 132 0.26 -0.85 -9.25
C TYR A 132 -0.87 -0.62 -10.25
N ASP A 133 -1.18 -1.60 -11.10
CA ASP A 133 -2.27 -1.51 -12.08
C ASP A 133 -3.63 -1.35 -11.37
N ILE A 134 -3.90 -2.14 -10.33
CA ILE A 134 -5.12 -2.04 -9.52
C ILE A 134 -5.20 -0.68 -8.83
N ALA A 135 -4.12 -0.20 -8.22
CA ALA A 135 -4.09 1.11 -7.57
C ALA A 135 -4.47 2.24 -8.54
N CYS A 136 -3.95 2.20 -9.77
CA CYS A 136 -4.31 3.16 -10.82
C CYS A 136 -5.77 3.05 -11.26
N ARG A 137 -6.30 1.83 -11.41
CA ARG A 137 -7.70 1.61 -11.76
C ARG A 137 -8.64 2.16 -10.69
N VAL A 138 -8.36 1.88 -9.42
CA VAL A 138 -9.16 2.40 -8.29
C VAL A 138 -9.18 3.92 -8.31
N ALA A 139 -8.01 4.57 -8.43
CA ALA A 139 -7.93 6.04 -8.48
C ALA A 139 -8.70 6.63 -9.68
N ARG A 140 -8.64 5.99 -10.84
CA ARG A 140 -9.41 6.38 -12.03
C ARG A 140 -10.92 6.27 -11.81
N GLU A 141 -11.38 5.18 -11.21
CA GLU A 141 -12.81 4.99 -10.94
C GLU A 141 -13.32 6.00 -9.90
N LEU A 142 -12.54 6.30 -8.86
CA LEU A 142 -12.87 7.35 -7.90
C LEU A 142 -13.00 8.72 -8.58
N THR A 143 -12.08 9.05 -9.48
CA THR A 143 -12.15 10.29 -10.28
C THR A 143 -13.43 10.33 -11.13
N THR A 144 -13.74 9.23 -11.82
CA THR A 144 -14.94 9.11 -12.65
C THR A 144 -16.23 9.25 -11.82
N LEU A 145 -16.25 8.69 -10.61
CA LEU A 145 -17.38 8.83 -9.69
C LEU A 145 -17.60 10.28 -9.28
N ILE A 146 -16.53 11.01 -8.98
CA ILE A 146 -16.57 12.44 -8.66
C ILE A 146 -17.12 13.24 -9.84
N GLU A 147 -16.67 12.97 -11.07
CA GLU A 147 -17.16 13.64 -12.27
C GLU A 147 -18.67 13.41 -12.50
N ARG A 148 -19.15 12.18 -12.27
CA ARG A 148 -20.54 11.80 -12.54
C ARG A 148 -21.51 12.18 -11.43
N ARG A 149 -21.10 12.08 -10.17
CA ARG A 149 -21.98 12.26 -9.00
C ARG A 149 -21.71 13.54 -8.22
N GLY A 150 -20.69 14.29 -8.61
CA GLY A 150 -20.11 15.32 -7.78
C GLY A 150 -19.20 14.73 -6.72
N ARG A 151 -18.24 15.54 -6.25
CA ARG A 151 -17.39 15.17 -5.12
C ARG A 151 -18.23 15.05 -3.84
N PRO A 152 -17.92 14.08 -2.96
CA PRO A 152 -18.57 14.01 -1.66
C PRO A 152 -18.29 15.30 -0.87
N GLY A 153 -19.26 15.76 -0.09
CA GLY A 153 -19.04 16.86 0.85
C GLY A 153 -18.08 16.46 1.98
N MET A 154 -18.09 15.16 2.35
CA MET A 154 -17.30 14.61 3.45
C MET A 154 -16.95 13.13 3.19
N ILE A 155 -15.77 12.70 3.60
CA ILE A 155 -15.37 11.29 3.73
C ILE A 155 -15.39 10.91 5.21
N VAL A 156 -16.07 9.80 5.52
CA VAL A 156 -16.09 9.19 6.87
C VAL A 156 -15.16 7.98 6.86
N SER A 157 -14.06 8.05 7.61
CA SER A 157 -13.03 7.00 7.67
C SER A 157 -13.08 6.26 9.01
N ASP A 158 -12.87 4.96 8.97
CA ASP A 158 -12.83 4.09 10.14
C ASP A 158 -11.49 4.09 10.90
N ASN A 159 -10.56 4.96 10.50
CA ASN A 159 -9.16 5.00 10.97
C ASN A 159 -8.31 3.81 10.52
N GLY A 160 -8.71 3.08 9.47
CA GLY A 160 -7.86 2.09 8.82
C GLY A 160 -6.52 2.70 8.40
N THR A 161 -5.44 1.94 8.59
CA THR A 161 -4.06 2.34 8.21
C THR A 161 -3.91 2.66 6.73
N GLU A 162 -4.87 2.24 5.91
CA GLU A 162 -4.97 2.48 4.47
C GLU A 162 -5.20 3.96 4.12
N LEU A 163 -5.62 4.80 5.07
CA LEU A 163 -5.98 6.20 4.87
C LEU A 163 -5.36 7.19 5.88
N THR A 164 -4.30 6.78 6.59
CA THR A 164 -3.63 7.64 7.59
C THR A 164 -2.50 8.49 7.01
N SER A 165 -2.23 8.42 5.70
CA SER A 165 -1.21 9.24 5.05
C SER A 165 -1.64 10.72 4.99
N ASN A 166 -0.72 11.64 5.27
CA ASN A 166 -0.97 13.08 5.06
C ASN A 166 -1.33 13.40 3.60
N ALA A 167 -0.98 12.54 2.64
CA ALA A 167 -1.34 12.70 1.24
C ALA A 167 -2.86 12.69 1.02
N ILE A 168 -3.63 11.83 1.71
CA ILE A 168 -5.09 11.78 1.52
C ILE A 168 -5.77 12.99 2.16
N LEU A 169 -5.28 13.45 3.32
CA LEU A 169 -5.78 14.66 3.97
C LEU A 169 -5.50 15.89 3.10
N LYS A 170 -4.31 15.98 2.51
CA LYS A 170 -3.95 17.03 1.56
C LYS A 170 -4.86 17.00 0.33
N TRP A 171 -5.08 15.83 -0.27
CA TRP A 171 -6.00 15.67 -1.40
C TRP A 171 -7.42 16.11 -1.05
N CYS A 172 -7.92 15.75 0.14
CA CYS A 172 -9.23 16.19 0.62
C CYS A 172 -9.31 17.71 0.75
N VAL A 173 -8.28 18.36 1.30
CA VAL A 173 -8.21 19.84 1.38
C VAL A 173 -8.20 20.47 -0.01
N GLU A 174 -7.37 19.99 -0.93
CA GLU A 174 -7.26 20.49 -2.30
C GLU A 174 -8.61 20.38 -3.06
N HIS A 175 -9.33 19.29 -2.82
CA HIS A 175 -10.63 19.04 -3.43
C HIS A 175 -11.81 19.56 -2.58
N LYS A 176 -11.54 20.26 -1.48
CA LYS A 176 -12.52 20.78 -0.50
C LYS A 176 -13.55 19.72 -0.06
N ILE A 177 -13.06 18.54 0.26
CA ILE A 177 -13.81 17.41 0.81
C ILE A 177 -13.51 17.38 2.32
N GLU A 178 -14.54 17.43 3.16
CA GLU A 178 -14.35 17.33 4.60
C GLU A 178 -13.90 15.90 5.00
N TRP A 179 -13.14 15.78 6.09
CA TRP A 179 -12.70 14.49 6.61
C TRP A 179 -13.23 14.29 8.02
N HIS A 180 -13.85 13.13 8.27
CA HIS A 180 -14.37 12.76 9.57
C HIS A 180 -13.91 11.36 9.95
N TYR A 181 -13.32 11.22 11.13
CA TYR A 181 -12.98 9.92 11.70
C TYR A 181 -14.15 9.40 12.53
N ILE A 182 -14.48 8.12 12.41
CA ILE A 182 -15.45 7.50 13.33
C ILE A 182 -14.92 7.53 14.76
N ALA A 183 -15.84 7.50 15.72
CA ALA A 183 -15.49 7.33 17.12
C ALA A 183 -14.88 5.93 17.36
N PRO A 184 -13.84 5.80 18.20
CA PRO A 184 -13.26 4.51 18.54
C PRO A 184 -14.32 3.50 19.03
N GLY A 185 -14.32 2.30 18.46
CA GLY A 185 -15.27 1.23 18.82
C GLY A 185 -16.70 1.43 18.28
N LYS A 186 -16.91 2.35 17.33
CA LYS A 186 -18.20 2.59 16.66
C LYS A 186 -18.13 2.30 15.15
N PRO A 187 -17.82 1.06 14.72
CA PRO A 187 -17.69 0.72 13.30
C PRO A 187 -18.97 1.03 12.52
N MET A 188 -20.15 0.92 13.13
CA MET A 188 -21.44 1.26 12.53
C MET A 188 -21.59 2.73 12.08
N GLN A 189 -20.63 3.62 12.35
CA GLN A 189 -20.62 4.98 11.78
C GLN A 189 -20.09 5.03 10.33
N ASN A 190 -19.46 3.95 9.83
CA ASN A 190 -19.02 3.81 8.43
C ASN A 190 -20.05 3.11 7.54
N GLY A 191 -20.98 2.37 8.15
CA GLY A 191 -22.10 1.73 7.49
C GLY A 191 -23.32 2.63 7.65
N PHE A 192 -23.91 3.05 6.54
CA PHE A 192 -25.19 3.76 6.55
C PHE A 192 -26.26 3.04 7.38
#